data_AF-A0A661Z1Y3-F1
#
_entry.id   AF-A0A661Z1Y3-F1
#
_cell.length_a   1.000
_cell.length_b   1.000
_cell.length_c   1.000
_cell.angle_alpha   90.00
_cell.angle_beta   90.00
_cell.angle_gamma   90.00
#
_symmetry.space_group_name_H-M   'P 1'
#
loop_
_entity.id
_entity.type
_entity.pdbx_description
1 polymer ?
#
loop_
_entity_poly.entity_id
_entity_poly.type
_entity_poly.pdbx_seq_one_letter_code
_entity_poly.pdbx_strand_id
1 'polypeptide(L)' 'VAIQGDETAALNRLTIKVKIRYTSLNQPDDSFEQVFTGFEEYDANLSFGSVEDQLIEIINARLVEDIFNKALVNW' A
#
# COMPACT_ATOMS: atom_id res chain seq x y z
N VAL A 1 7.11 -19.74 39.14
CA VAL A 1 7.05 -20.08 37.69
C VAL A 1 5.86 -19.35 37.10
N ALA A 2 6.00 -18.89 35.85
CA ALA A 2 5.05 -18.16 35.01
C ALA A 2 5.19 -16.63 35.06
N ILE A 3 6.24 -16.13 34.42
CA ILE A 3 6.12 -14.88 33.65
C ILE A 3 5.42 -15.29 32.36
N GLN A 4 4.10 -15.14 32.35
CA GLN A 4 3.32 -15.13 31.12
C GLN A 4 3.51 -13.72 30.54
N GLY A 5 4.74 -13.47 30.06
CA GLY A 5 5.13 -12.17 29.53
C GLY A 5 4.62 -12.06 28.11
N ASP A 6 3.50 -11.39 27.93
CA ASP A 6 3.39 -10.25 27.02
C ASP A 6 4.22 -10.31 25.72
N GLU A 7 4.18 -11.42 24.98
CA GLU A 7 4.59 -11.43 23.59
C GLU A 7 3.42 -10.85 22.79
N THR A 8 3.17 -9.56 22.97
CA THR A 8 2.43 -8.79 21.96
C THR A 8 3.26 -8.95 20.69
N ALA A 9 2.83 -9.81 19.77
CA ALA A 9 3.55 -10.10 18.53
C ALA A 9 3.88 -8.75 17.87
N ALA A 10 5.15 -8.38 17.87
CA ALA A 10 5.56 -7.14 17.23
C ALA A 10 5.26 -7.29 15.74
N LEU A 11 4.64 -6.27 15.15
CA LEU A 11 4.40 -6.21 13.72
C LEU A 11 5.31 -5.15 13.11
N ASN A 12 5.97 -5.52 12.02
CA ASN A 12 6.64 -4.57 11.14
C ASN A 12 5.67 -4.12 10.06
N ARG A 13 5.88 -2.92 9.50
CA ARG A 13 5.03 -2.38 8.44
C ARG A 13 5.85 -1.93 7.25
N LEU A 14 5.52 -2.46 6.07
CA LEU A 14 5.99 -1.93 4.80
C LEU A 14 5.00 -0.88 4.31
N THR A 15 5.50 0.28 3.89
CA THR A 15 4.69 1.37 3.33
C THR A 15 5.25 1.79 1.98
N ILE A 16 4.41 1.77 0.94
CA ILE A 16 4.77 2.20 -0.41
C ILE A 16 3.97 3.45 -0.75
N LYS A 17 4.66 4.48 -1.24
CA LYS A 17 4.05 5.74 -1.70
C LYS A 17 4.37 5.94 -3.17
N VAL A 18 3.34 6.17 -3.97
CA VAL A 18 3.48 6.45 -5.40
C VAL A 18 2.81 7.78 -5.73
N LYS A 19 3.54 8.65 -6.42
CA LYS A 19 2.99 9.93 -6.92
C LYS A 19 2.52 9.71 -8.35
N ILE A 20 1.22 9.88 -8.57
CA ILE A 20 0.59 9.69 -9.89
C ILE A 20 0.13 11.04 -10.41
N ARG A 21 0.42 11.29 -11.69
CA ARG A 21 -0.16 12.37 -12.48
C ARG A 21 -1.02 11.74 -13.55
N TYR A 22 -2.34 11.91 -13.43
CA TYR A 22 -3.32 11.58 -14.44
C TYR A 22 -3.62 12.82 -15.28
N THR A 23 -3.64 12.67 -16.60
CA THR A 23 -3.95 13.75 -17.54
C THR A 23 -5.02 13.27 -18.50
N SER A 24 -6.21 13.84 -18.39
CA SER A 24 -7.31 13.57 -19.32
C SER A 24 -7.18 14.49 -20.52
N LEU A 25 -7.09 13.90 -21.72
CA LEU A 25 -6.95 14.65 -22.98
C LEU A 25 -8.28 15.26 -23.43
N ASN A 26 -9.40 14.68 -23.01
CA ASN A 26 -10.73 15.09 -23.44
C ASN A 26 -11.36 16.09 -22.46
N GLN A 27 -11.01 16.00 -21.18
CA GLN A 27 -11.52 16.86 -20.12
C GLN A 27 -10.37 17.25 -19.17
N PRO A 28 -9.65 18.35 -19.45
CA PRO A 28 -8.46 18.71 -18.67
C PRO A 28 -8.76 18.96 -17.19
N ASP A 29 -9.97 19.40 -16.84
CA ASP A 29 -10.43 19.58 -15.44
C ASP A 29 -10.47 18.27 -14.64
N ASP A 30 -10.57 17.10 -15.31
CA ASP A 30 -10.51 15.78 -14.66
C ASP A 30 -9.07 15.28 -14.43
N SER A 31 -8.06 16.05 -14.85
CA SER A 31 -6.67 15.75 -14.58
C SER A 31 -6.35 15.93 -13.09
N PHE A 32 -5.58 15.02 -12.52
CA PHE A 32 -5.18 15.11 -11.11
C PHE A 32 -3.73 14.71 -10.90
N GLU A 33 -3.12 15.28 -9.87
CA GLU A 33 -1.84 14.84 -9.35
C GLU A 33 -2.01 14.53 -7.88
N GLN A 34 -1.87 13.26 -7.51
CA GLN A 34 -2.09 12.80 -6.13
C GLN A 34 -1.05 11.74 -5.75
N VAL A 35 -0.74 11.69 -4.45
CA VAL A 35 0.06 10.61 -3.86
C VAL A 35 -0.88 9.54 -3.33
N PHE A 36 -0.67 8.31 -3.76
CA PHE A 36 -1.32 7.12 -3.22
C PHE A 36 -0.36 6.43 -2.27
N THR A 37 -0.88 5.96 -1.14
CA THR A 37 -0.10 5.30 -0.10
C THR A 37 -0.77 3.98 0.25
N GLY A 38 -0.03 2.89 0.12
CA GLY A 38 -0.46 1.57 0.54
C GLY A 38 0.50 1.03 1.58
N PHE A 39 0.01 0.20 2.49
CA PHE A 39 0.83 -0.44 3.49
C PHE A 39 0.36 -1.87 3.75
N GLU A 40 1.28 -2.70 4.22
CA GLU A 40 0.97 -4.01 4.75
C GLU A 40 1.85 -4.32 5.96
N GLU A 41 1.25 -4.96 6.94
CA GLU A 41 1.89 -5.36 8.20
C GLU A 41 2.29 -6.83 8.12
N TYR A 42 3.42 -7.17 8.74
CA TYR A 42 3.96 -8.53 8.78
C TYR A 42 4.57 -8.84 10.13
N ASP A 43 4.60 -10.12 10.47
CA ASP A 43 5.14 -10.60 11.75
C ASP A 43 6.62 -10.18 11.90
N ALA A 44 6.98 -9.55 13.02
CA ALA A 44 8.34 -9.06 13.23
C ALA A 44 9.39 -10.16 13.41
N ASN A 45 8.98 -11.42 13.61
CA ASN A 45 9.89 -12.56 13.61
C ASN A 45 10.30 -12.97 12.19
N LEU A 46 9.60 -12.50 11.15
CA LEU A 46 9.94 -12.79 9.76
C LEU A 46 11.00 -11.80 9.26
N SER A 47 11.99 -12.34 8.54
CA SER A 47 12.96 -11.51 7.81
C SER A 47 12.27 -10.79 6.65
N PHE A 48 12.52 -9.49 6.49
CA PHE A 48 11.93 -8.68 5.43
C PHE A 48 12.14 -9.30 4.05
N GLY A 49 13.36 -9.74 3.72
CA GLY A 49 13.65 -10.34 2.41
C GLY A 49 12.88 -11.64 2.11
N SER A 50 12.37 -12.33 3.14
CA SER A 50 11.54 -13.53 2.97
C SER A 50 10.08 -13.20 2.61
N VAL A 51 9.62 -11.99 2.94
CA VAL A 51 8.23 -11.54 2.75
C VAL A 51 8.10 -10.36 1.77
N GLU A 52 9.21 -9.75 1.37
CA GLU A 52 9.28 -8.53 0.57
C GLU A 52 8.43 -8.63 -0.71
N ASP A 53 8.66 -9.66 -1.52
CA ASP A 53 7.97 -9.84 -2.82
C ASP A 53 6.45 -9.97 -2.65
N GLN A 54 6.02 -10.77 -1.66
CA GLN A 54 4.60 -10.94 -1.33
C GLN A 54 3.97 -9.64 -0.84
N LEU A 55 4.64 -8.91 0.05
CA LEU A 55 4.12 -7.63 0.57
C LEU A 55 4.02 -6.58 -0.54
N ILE A 56 5.02 -6.52 -1.44
CA ILE A 56 5.02 -5.62 -2.58
C ILE A 56 3.87 -5.96 -3.53
N GLU A 57 3.64 -7.24 -3.84
CA GLU A 57 2.53 -7.67 -4.70
C GLU A 57 1.17 -7.23 -4.12
N ILE A 58 0.95 -7.48 -2.83
CA ILE A 58 -0.29 -7.11 -2.15
C ILE A 58 -0.50 -5.59 -2.15
N ILE A 59 0.52 -4.83 -1.77
CA ILE A 59 0.43 -3.37 -1.70
C ILE A 59 0.22 -2.78 -3.10
N ASN A 60 0.90 -3.31 -4.13
CA ASN A 60 0.73 -2.86 -5.51
C ASN A 60 -0.67 -3.16 -6.04
N ALA A 61 -1.22 -4.34 -5.77
CA ALA A 61 -2.59 -4.67 -6.19
C ALA A 61 -3.62 -3.68 -5.61
N ARG A 62 -3.50 -3.35 -4.32
CA ARG A 62 -4.34 -2.34 -3.65
C ARG A 62 -4.15 -0.94 -4.25
N LEU A 63 -2.90 -0.50 -4.41
CA LEU A 63 -2.57 0.80 -5.00
C LEU A 63 -3.13 0.94 -6.42
N VAL A 64 -3.01 -0.11 -7.24
CA VAL A 64 -3.54 -0.15 -8.59
C VAL A 64 -5.07 0.02 -8.56
N GLU A 65 -5.77 -0.72 -7.71
CA GLU A 65 -7.22 -0.59 -7.57
C GLU A 65 -7.63 0.84 -7.13
N ASP A 66 -6.97 1.42 -6.13
CA ASP A 66 -7.20 2.78 -5.66
C ASP A 66 -6.99 3.83 -6.77
N ILE A 67 -5.90 3.70 -7.53
CA ILE A 67 -5.58 4.60 -8.64
C ILE A 67 -6.62 4.47 -9.76
N PHE A 68 -7.01 3.26 -10.12
CA PHE A 68 -8.04 3.02 -11.15
C PHE A 68 -9.40 3.54 -10.70
N ASN A 69 -9.83 3.27 -9.48
CA ASN A 69 -11.07 3.80 -8.94
C ASN A 69 -11.07 5.34 -8.99
N LYS A 70 -9.95 5.99 -8.63
CA LYS A 70 -9.85 7.45 -8.72
C LYS A 70 -9.92 7.97 -10.15
N ALA A 71 -9.29 7.27 -11.10
CA ALA A 71 -9.31 7.65 -12.52
C ALA A 71 -10.67 7.40 -13.19
N LEU A 72 -11.42 6.39 -12.73
CA LEU A 72 -12.69 5.98 -13.30
C LEU A 72 -13.90 6.66 -12.66
N VAL A 73 -13.80 7.31 -11.49
CA VAL A 73 -14.95 7.97 -10.83
C VAL A 73 -15.63 9.06 -11.67
N ASN A 74 -15.00 9.54 -12.75
CA ASN A 74 -15.53 10.60 -13.63
C ASN A 74 -16.02 10.13 -15.02
N TRP A 75 -16.40 8.84 -15.20
CA TRP A 75 -17.04 8.37 -16.45
C TRP A 75 -18.55 8.61 -16.51
#